data_AF-A0A4Q9LZX7-F1
#
_entry.id   AF-A0A4Q9LZX7-F1
#
_cell.length_a   1.000
_cell.length_b   1.000
_cell.length_c   1.000
_cell.angle_alpha   90.00
_cell.angle_beta   90.00
_cell.angle_gamma   90.00
#
_symmetry.space_group_name_H-M   'P 1'
#
loop_
_entity.id
_entity.type
_entity.pdbx_description
1 polymer ?
#
loop_
_entity_poly.entity_id
_entity_poly.type
_entity_poly.pdbx_seq_one_letter_code
_entity_poly.pdbx_strand_id
1 'polypeptide(L)'
;MDGKSSEKISADFFTHLYGATVKHLLNENEDSNDILINVGEKIGNRLIDDYFYRINCKKTMNIKEVANNICDTFFPLYLGYSPQLIENNGIFSIKFESFYLLKFIDTSNEEIFSKKNVKFLNMFVGILKSVYSYLSSNKIVFTDNSDKEFIISVSEVQKKENESFVILGTKVNVEN
;
A
#
# COMPACT_ATOMS: atom_id res chain seq x y z
N MET A 1 32.15 -7.89 9.76
CA MET A 1 31.34 -7.06 8.85
C MET A 1 30.31 -6.38 9.72
N ASP A 2 30.55 -5.10 9.98
CA ASP A 2 29.84 -4.32 10.98
C ASP A 2 28.36 -4.20 10.60
N GLY A 3 27.51 -4.81 11.42
CA GLY A 3 26.08 -4.63 11.36
C GLY A 3 25.77 -3.18 11.71
N LYS A 4 25.61 -2.34 10.68
CA LYS A 4 24.93 -1.05 10.85
C LYS A 4 23.54 -1.36 11.38
N SER A 5 23.36 -1.21 12.69
CA SER A 5 22.06 -1.01 13.29
C SER A 5 21.46 0.20 12.57
N SER A 6 20.50 -0.02 11.68
CA SER A 6 19.72 1.09 11.15
C SER A 6 19.12 1.78 12.37
N GLU A 7 19.40 3.07 12.56
CA GLU A 7 18.73 3.83 13.61
C GLU A 7 17.22 3.71 13.39
N LYS A 8 16.55 2.93 14.24
CA LYS A 8 15.12 2.71 14.14
C LYS A 8 14.46 3.98 14.64
N ILE A 9 13.87 4.73 13.72
CA ILE A 9 12.96 5.81 14.05
C ILE A 9 11.80 5.21 14.87
N SER A 10 11.38 5.91 15.93
CA SER A 10 10.21 5.49 16.72
C SER A 10 8.99 5.35 15.82
N ALA A 11 8.23 4.26 16.00
CA ALA A 11 6.97 4.04 15.30
C ALA A 11 6.00 5.23 15.50
N ASP A 12 5.97 5.82 16.70
CA ASP A 12 5.12 6.96 17.02
C ASP A 12 5.53 8.22 16.24
N PHE A 13 6.84 8.43 16.05
CA PHE A 13 7.34 9.56 15.26
C PHE A 13 7.02 9.38 13.77
N PHE A 14 7.24 8.17 13.22
CA PHE A 14 6.83 7.86 11.85
C PHE A 14 5.33 8.08 11.66
N THR A 15 4.53 7.65 12.64
CA THR A 15 3.09 7.81 12.61
C THR A 15 2.64 9.26 12.55
N HIS A 16 3.22 10.12 13.39
CA HIS A 16 2.92 11.55 13.37
C HIS A 16 3.35 12.19 12.05
N LEU A 17 4.54 11.85 11.54
CA LEU A 17 5.04 12.39 10.28
C LEU A 17 4.15 11.99 9.10
N TYR A 18 3.72 10.72 9.05
CA TYR A 18 2.81 10.24 8.02
C TYR A 18 1.48 10.98 8.08
N GLY A 19 0.85 11.05 9.26
CA GLY A 19 -0.42 11.74 9.46
C GLY A 19 -0.37 13.22 9.09
N ALA A 20 0.68 13.93 9.52
CA ALA A 20 0.90 15.33 9.17
C ALA A 20 1.11 15.53 7.66
N THR A 21 1.86 14.62 7.01
CA THR A 21 2.09 14.65 5.57
C THR A 21 0.80 14.43 4.80
N VAL A 22 0.02 13.40 5.16
CA VAL A 22 -1.29 13.15 4.55
C VAL A 22 -2.19 14.37 4.73
N LYS A 23 -2.35 14.89 5.94
CA LYS A 23 -3.16 16.10 6.21
C LYS A 23 -2.73 17.28 5.34
N HIS A 24 -1.42 17.53 5.24
CA HIS A 24 -0.90 18.61 4.41
C HIS A 24 -1.25 18.40 2.93
N LEU A 25 -1.03 17.21 2.38
CA LEU A 25 -1.34 16.89 0.99
C LEU A 25 -2.85 17.02 0.68
N LEU A 26 -3.72 16.59 1.61
CA LEU A 26 -5.16 16.65 1.45
C LEU A 26 -5.73 18.08 1.56
N ASN A 27 -5.09 18.96 2.33
CA ASN A 27 -5.55 20.34 2.48
C ASN A 27 -5.28 21.18 1.24
N GLU A 28 -4.14 20.96 0.58
CA GLU A 28 -3.71 21.75 -0.58
C GLU A 28 -4.35 21.30 -1.91
N ASN A 29 -5.07 20.16 -1.94
CA ASN A 29 -5.55 19.56 -3.19
C ASN A 29 -7.02 19.10 -3.10
N GLU A 30 -7.80 19.36 -4.15
CA GLU A 30 -9.18 18.88 -4.29
C GLU A 30 -9.24 17.39 -4.66
N ASP A 31 -8.33 16.91 -5.52
CA ASP A 31 -8.24 15.50 -5.96
C ASP A 31 -7.21 14.71 -5.13
N SER A 32 -7.57 14.55 -3.87
CA SER A 32 -6.60 14.30 -2.80
C SER A 32 -6.16 12.84 -2.66
N ASN A 33 -6.74 11.92 -3.43
CA ASN A 33 -6.39 10.49 -3.37
C ASN A 33 -5.27 10.12 -4.34
N ASP A 34 -5.25 10.70 -5.55
CA ASP A 34 -4.21 10.44 -6.56
C ASP A 34 -2.86 11.04 -6.17
N ILE A 35 -2.87 12.19 -5.49
CA ILE A 35 -1.65 12.81 -4.98
C ILE A 35 -0.93 11.88 -3.97
N LEU A 36 -1.69 11.16 -3.13
CA LEU A 36 -1.13 10.20 -2.18
C LEU A 36 -0.44 9.03 -2.91
N ILE A 37 -1.08 8.50 -3.96
CA ILE A 37 -0.51 7.44 -4.79
C ILE A 37 0.79 7.93 -5.45
N ASN A 38 0.77 9.11 -6.10
CA ASN A 38 1.94 9.68 -6.78
C ASN A 38 3.11 9.93 -5.82
N VAL A 39 2.84 10.46 -4.62
CA VAL A 39 3.86 10.61 -3.58
C VAL A 39 4.41 9.24 -3.17
N GLY A 40 3.53 8.25 -2.99
CA GLY A 40 3.91 6.87 -2.70
C GLY A 40 4.81 6.25 -3.77
N GLU A 41 4.49 6.42 -5.05
CA GLU A 41 5.29 5.92 -6.17
C GLU A 41 6.70 6.53 -6.18
N LYS A 42 6.82 7.84 -5.92
CA LYS A 42 8.12 8.50 -5.81
C LYS A 42 8.95 7.95 -4.64
N ILE A 43 8.31 7.61 -3.52
CA ILE A 43 8.97 6.96 -2.38
C ILE A 43 9.41 5.55 -2.79
N GLY A 44 8.51 4.75 -3.36
CA GLY A 44 8.80 3.37 -3.79
C GLY A 44 9.95 3.29 -4.79
N ASN A 45 10.00 4.21 -5.77
CA ASN A 45 11.10 4.28 -6.75
C ASN A 45 12.46 4.59 -6.11
N ARG A 46 12.49 5.27 -4.97
CA ARG A 46 13.74 5.52 -4.21
C ARG A 46 14.12 4.34 -3.31
N LEU A 47 13.15 3.52 -2.91
CA LEU A 47 13.35 2.37 -2.02
C LEU A 47 13.76 1.10 -2.77
N ILE A 48 13.37 0.97 -4.04
CA ILE A 48 13.39 -0.30 -4.77
C ILE A 48 14.79 -0.94 -4.83
N ASP A 49 15.84 -0.18 -5.10
CA ASP A 49 17.20 -0.71 -5.24
C ASP A 49 17.73 -1.30 -3.92
N ASP A 50 17.53 -0.57 -2.81
CA ASP A 50 17.89 -1.05 -1.46
C ASP A 50 17.04 -2.26 -1.06
N TYR A 51 15.74 -2.25 -1.40
CA TYR A 51 14.86 -3.37 -1.14
C TYR A 51 15.37 -4.63 -1.85
N PHE A 52 15.63 -4.55 -3.16
CA PHE A 52 16.07 -5.67 -3.98
C PHE A 52 17.40 -6.24 -3.53
N TYR A 53 18.32 -5.37 -3.12
CA TYR A 53 19.59 -5.77 -2.55
C TYR A 53 19.39 -6.58 -1.26
N ARG A 54 18.52 -6.11 -0.35
CA ARG A 54 18.27 -6.77 0.94
C ARG A 54 17.57 -8.11 0.82
N ILE A 55 16.62 -8.24 -0.10
CA ILE A 55 15.86 -9.48 -0.27
C ILE A 55 16.55 -10.49 -1.19
N ASN A 56 17.67 -10.11 -1.83
CA ASN A 56 18.43 -10.94 -2.77
C ASN A 56 17.52 -11.58 -3.84
N CYS A 57 16.60 -10.78 -4.40
CA CYS A 57 15.60 -11.29 -5.34
C CYS A 57 16.25 -11.65 -6.68
N LYS A 58 16.15 -12.93 -7.08
CA LYS A 58 16.77 -13.45 -8.32
C LYS A 58 15.76 -13.89 -9.39
N LYS A 59 14.47 -13.91 -9.08
CA LYS A 59 13.41 -14.38 -9.99
C LYS A 59 12.15 -13.52 -9.86
N THR A 60 11.33 -13.50 -10.91
CA THR A 60 10.01 -12.89 -10.86
C THR A 60 9.08 -13.69 -9.93
N MET A 61 8.12 -13.00 -9.33
CA MET A 61 7.16 -13.53 -8.36
C MET A 61 5.76 -13.63 -8.98
N ASN A 62 5.04 -14.71 -8.67
CA ASN A 62 3.59 -14.77 -8.91
C ASN A 62 2.83 -13.94 -7.85
N ILE A 63 1.54 -13.67 -8.06
CA ILE A 63 0.75 -12.85 -7.13
C ILE A 63 0.74 -13.36 -5.68
N LYS A 64 0.71 -14.68 -5.48
CA LYS A 64 0.76 -15.28 -4.15
C LYS A 64 2.10 -15.04 -3.49
N GLU A 65 3.20 -15.20 -4.22
CA GLU A 65 4.55 -14.86 -3.75
C GLU A 65 4.68 -13.37 -3.43
N VAL A 66 4.11 -12.49 -4.25
CA VAL A 66 4.05 -11.04 -3.99
C VAL A 66 3.31 -10.75 -2.70
N ALA A 67 2.10 -11.29 -2.52
CA ALA A 67 1.30 -11.04 -1.33
C ALA A 67 1.98 -11.52 -0.05
N ASN A 68 2.59 -12.71 -0.06
CA ASN A 68 3.38 -13.21 1.07
C ASN A 68 4.61 -12.35 1.32
N ASN A 69 5.37 -11.99 0.27
CA ASN A 69 6.57 -11.16 0.42
C ASN A 69 6.26 -9.78 1.00
N ILE A 70 5.08 -9.21 0.69
CA ILE A 70 4.65 -7.94 1.29
C ILE A 70 4.47 -8.09 2.82
N CYS A 71 3.73 -9.11 3.27
CA CYS A 71 3.43 -9.32 4.68
C CYS A 71 4.64 -9.80 5.51
N ASP A 72 5.45 -10.69 4.92
CA ASP A 72 6.50 -11.40 5.64
C ASP A 72 7.87 -10.72 5.50
N THR A 73 8.06 -9.85 4.50
CA THR A 73 9.36 -9.23 4.22
C THR A 73 9.28 -7.72 4.14
N PHE A 74 8.45 -7.15 3.26
CA PHE A 74 8.43 -5.71 3.00
C PHE A 74 8.08 -4.87 4.24
N PHE A 75 6.91 -5.13 4.83
CA PHE A 75 6.47 -4.38 6.01
C PHE A 75 7.33 -4.67 7.25
N PRO A 76 7.76 -5.90 7.53
CA PRO A 76 8.69 -6.18 8.63
C PRO A 76 10.02 -5.45 8.47
N LEU A 77 10.54 -5.35 7.25
CA LEU A 77 11.81 -4.69 6.98
C LEU A 77 11.74 -3.18 7.23
N TYR A 78 10.69 -2.51 6.75
CA TYR A 78 10.59 -1.05 6.81
C TYR A 78 9.84 -0.52 8.02
N LEU A 79 8.82 -1.23 8.50
CA LEU A 79 7.95 -0.80 9.60
C LEU A 79 8.08 -1.68 10.85
N GLY A 80 8.83 -2.79 10.81
CA GLY A 80 8.95 -3.70 11.95
C GLY A 80 7.64 -4.39 12.33
N TYR A 81 6.67 -4.42 11.40
CA TYR A 81 5.32 -4.94 11.60
C TYR A 81 4.93 -5.86 10.44
N SER A 82 4.30 -7.00 10.75
CA SER A 82 3.74 -7.92 9.77
C SER A 82 2.21 -7.74 9.70
N PRO A 83 1.64 -7.23 8.59
CA PRO A 83 0.20 -7.28 8.39
C PRO A 83 -0.29 -8.71 8.17
N GLN A 84 -1.59 -8.92 8.41
CA GLN A 84 -2.22 -10.21 8.19
C GLN A 84 -2.56 -10.38 6.70
N LEU A 85 -2.13 -11.48 6.10
CA LEU A 85 -2.57 -11.87 4.76
C LEU A 85 -3.89 -12.65 4.84
N ILE A 86 -4.89 -12.22 4.09
CA ILE A 86 -6.18 -12.89 3.93
C ILE A 86 -6.31 -13.28 2.45
N GLU A 87 -6.44 -14.58 2.17
CA GLU A 87 -6.67 -15.12 0.83
C GLU A 87 -8.14 -15.55 0.71
N ASN A 88 -8.86 -15.02 -0.28
CA ASN A 88 -10.23 -15.43 -0.58
C ASN A 88 -10.46 -15.52 -2.10
N ASN A 89 -10.74 -16.72 -2.61
CA ASN A 89 -11.03 -16.97 -4.03
C ASN A 89 -9.99 -16.38 -5.01
N GLY A 90 -8.70 -16.44 -4.66
CA GLY A 90 -7.61 -15.90 -5.48
C GLY A 90 -7.39 -14.38 -5.38
N ILE A 91 -8.17 -13.70 -4.55
CA ILE A 91 -7.93 -12.30 -4.15
C ILE A 91 -7.14 -12.31 -2.85
N PHE A 92 -6.06 -11.54 -2.82
CA PHE A 92 -5.21 -11.38 -1.64
C PHE A 92 -5.47 -10.02 -1.01
N SER A 93 -5.76 -10.01 0.28
CA SER A 93 -6.00 -8.81 1.07
C SER A 93 -5.00 -8.72 2.21
N ILE A 94 -4.27 -7.61 2.27
CA ILE A 94 -3.30 -7.30 3.30
C ILE A 94 -4.01 -6.44 4.34
N LYS A 95 -4.32 -7.02 5.49
CA LYS A 95 -5.05 -6.38 6.59
C LYS A 95 -4.10 -5.84 7.66
N PHE A 96 -4.33 -4.59 8.04
CA PHE A 96 -3.55 -3.87 9.04
C PHE A 96 -4.33 -3.82 10.36
N GLU A 97 -4.09 -4.76 11.28
CA GLU A 97 -4.84 -4.87 12.55
C GLU A 97 -4.32 -3.95 13.66
N SER A 98 -3.00 -3.82 13.79
CA SER A 98 -2.34 -3.08 14.88
C SER A 98 -1.49 -1.94 14.36
N PHE A 99 -1.97 -1.29 13.30
CA PHE A 99 -1.18 -0.29 12.62
C PHE A 99 -1.19 1.00 13.43
N TYR A 100 -0.02 1.41 13.92
CA TYR A 100 0.10 2.62 14.75
C TYR A 100 -0.45 3.88 14.04
N LEU A 101 -0.46 3.89 12.70
CA LEU A 101 -1.09 4.95 11.92
C LEU A 101 -2.59 5.13 12.19
N LEU A 102 -3.30 4.08 12.62
CA LEU A 102 -4.75 4.13 12.87
C LEU A 102 -5.07 4.96 14.11
N LYS A 103 -4.23 4.88 15.14
CA LYS A 103 -4.37 5.66 16.38
C LYS A 103 -4.34 7.17 16.12
N PHE A 104 -3.73 7.62 15.03
CA PHE A 104 -3.67 9.05 14.66
C PHE A 104 -4.89 9.51 13.86
N ILE A 105 -5.50 8.63 13.07
CA ILE A 105 -6.74 8.94 12.33
C ILE A 105 -7.86 9.23 13.32
N ASP A 106 -7.96 8.44 14.39
CA ASP A 106 -8.96 8.59 15.46
C ASP A 106 -8.80 9.90 16.26
N THR A 107 -7.62 10.52 16.27
CA THR A 107 -7.31 11.62 17.20
C THR A 107 -7.20 13.01 16.57
N SER A 108 -7.15 13.14 15.24
CA SER A 108 -6.62 14.37 14.63
C SER A 108 -7.46 15.13 13.60
N ASN A 109 -8.67 14.68 13.18
CA ASN A 109 -9.76 15.49 12.56
C ASN A 109 -10.76 14.59 11.81
N GLU A 110 -11.73 13.97 12.50
CA GLU A 110 -12.82 13.20 11.85
C GLU A 110 -13.52 13.97 10.71
N GLU A 111 -13.58 15.31 10.79
CA GLU A 111 -14.27 16.16 9.82
C GLU A 111 -13.59 16.24 8.44
N ILE A 112 -12.26 16.18 8.37
CA ILE A 112 -11.54 16.19 7.08
C ILE A 112 -11.64 14.81 6.42
N PHE A 113 -11.56 13.76 7.23
CA PHE A 113 -11.60 12.37 6.77
C PHE A 113 -13.00 11.95 6.30
N SER A 114 -14.05 12.45 6.95
CA SER A 114 -15.46 12.16 6.60
C SER A 114 -15.94 12.91 5.34
N LYS A 115 -15.41 14.11 5.05
CA LYS A 115 -15.88 14.93 3.91
C LYS A 115 -15.26 14.56 2.56
N LYS A 116 -14.04 14.02 2.53
CA LYS A 116 -13.26 13.82 1.28
C LYS A 116 -13.14 12.38 0.77
N ASN A 117 -13.79 11.39 1.40
CA ASN A 117 -13.66 9.96 1.06
C ASN A 117 -12.18 9.55 0.87
N VAL A 118 -11.38 9.84 1.90
CA VAL A 118 -9.92 9.72 1.84
C VAL A 118 -9.49 8.27 1.96
N LYS A 119 -8.67 7.81 1.01
CA LYS A 119 -8.05 6.49 0.99
C LYS A 119 -6.67 6.57 1.63
N PHE A 120 -6.62 6.36 2.95
CA PHE A 120 -5.42 6.63 3.76
C PHE A 120 -4.22 5.74 3.42
N LEU A 121 -4.44 4.54 2.89
CA LEU A 121 -3.38 3.63 2.48
C LEU A 121 -2.92 3.89 1.05
N ASN A 122 -3.48 4.88 0.32
CA ASN A 122 -3.06 5.18 -1.04
C ASN A 122 -1.57 5.49 -1.19
N MET A 123 -0.93 6.06 -0.17
CA MET A 123 0.53 6.24 -0.20
C MET A 123 1.25 4.89 -0.20
N PHE A 124 0.81 3.92 0.61
CA PHE A 124 1.34 2.56 0.56
C PHE A 124 0.99 1.84 -0.74
N VAL A 125 -0.20 2.07 -1.31
CA VAL A 125 -0.57 1.57 -2.65
C VAL A 125 0.45 2.05 -3.68
N GLY A 126 0.80 3.34 -3.69
CA GLY A 126 1.83 3.88 -4.58
C GLY A 126 3.21 3.25 -4.36
N ILE A 127 3.63 3.10 -3.11
CA ILE A 127 4.92 2.47 -2.76
C ILE A 127 4.96 1.03 -3.28
N LEU A 128 3.95 0.22 -2.95
CA LEU A 128 3.86 -1.19 -3.34
C LEU A 128 3.79 -1.34 -4.85
N LYS A 129 3.01 -0.48 -5.52
CA LYS A 129 2.96 -0.44 -6.99
C LYS A 129 4.34 -0.21 -7.58
N SER A 130 5.09 0.79 -7.11
CA SER A 130 6.44 1.06 -7.60
C SER A 130 7.39 -0.11 -7.36
N VAL A 131 7.35 -0.74 -6.20
CA VAL A 131 8.29 -1.83 -5.85
C VAL A 131 7.96 -3.13 -6.59
N TYR A 132 6.70 -3.55 -6.57
CA TYR A 132 6.30 -4.88 -7.06
C TYR A 132 5.93 -4.93 -8.54
N SER A 133 5.72 -3.78 -9.20
CA SER A 133 5.56 -3.76 -10.67
C SER A 133 6.78 -4.31 -11.40
N TYR A 134 7.98 -4.25 -10.80
CA TYR A 134 9.20 -4.81 -11.39
C TYR A 134 9.47 -6.26 -10.98
N LEU A 135 8.85 -6.74 -9.89
CA LEU A 135 9.07 -8.09 -9.37
C LEU A 135 8.03 -9.08 -9.87
N SER A 136 6.85 -8.63 -10.31
CA SER A 136 5.79 -9.55 -10.72
C SER A 136 5.95 -10.02 -12.17
N SER A 137 5.63 -11.29 -12.39
CA SER A 137 5.50 -11.86 -13.73
C SER A 137 4.31 -11.29 -14.51
N ASN A 138 3.27 -10.80 -13.82
CA ASN A 138 2.04 -10.28 -14.41
C ASN A 138 1.82 -8.83 -13.96
N LYS A 139 0.97 -8.08 -14.68
CA LYS A 139 0.58 -6.74 -14.22
C LYS A 139 -0.29 -6.89 -12.97
N ILE A 140 0.19 -6.38 -11.83
CA ILE A 140 -0.53 -6.36 -10.55
C ILE A 140 -1.17 -5.00 -10.32
N VAL A 141 -2.34 -4.98 -9.68
CA VAL A 141 -3.01 -3.79 -9.18
C VAL A 141 -3.16 -3.89 -7.67
N PHE A 142 -2.83 -2.79 -7.00
CA PHE A 142 -3.03 -2.57 -5.58
C PHE A 142 -4.17 -1.58 -5.40
N THR A 143 -5.11 -1.90 -4.52
CA THR A 143 -6.28 -1.05 -4.24
C THR A 143 -6.47 -0.85 -2.75
N ASP A 144 -6.67 0.39 -2.33
CA ASP A 144 -7.04 0.73 -0.97
C ASP A 144 -8.55 0.48 -0.73
N ASN A 145 -8.85 -0.48 0.14
CA ASN A 145 -10.20 -0.85 0.54
C ASN A 145 -10.50 -0.43 2.00
N SER A 146 -9.88 0.65 2.48
CA SER A 146 -9.95 1.13 3.87
C SER A 146 -11.25 1.80 4.30
N ASP A 147 -12.41 1.38 3.77
CA ASP A 147 -13.69 2.01 4.11
C ASP A 147 -14.11 1.75 5.58
N LYS A 148 -13.71 0.59 6.14
CA LYS A 148 -13.99 0.20 7.54
C LYS A 148 -12.86 -0.58 8.20
N GLU A 149 -12.05 -1.26 7.40
CA GLU A 149 -10.89 -2.02 7.85
C GLU A 149 -9.70 -1.61 6.98
N PHE A 150 -8.56 -1.27 7.58
CA PHE A 150 -7.37 -0.87 6.83
C PHE A 150 -6.83 -2.06 6.04
N ILE A 151 -7.16 -2.09 4.75
CA ILE A 151 -6.90 -3.22 3.87
C ILE A 151 -6.38 -2.72 2.52
N ILE A 152 -5.29 -3.34 2.05
CA ILE A 152 -4.84 -3.22 0.66
C ILE A 152 -5.12 -4.55 -0.03
N SER A 153 -5.88 -4.53 -1.11
CA SER A 153 -6.06 -5.72 -1.95
C SER A 153 -5.06 -5.74 -3.08
N VAL A 154 -4.60 -6.95 -3.41
CA VAL A 154 -3.66 -7.25 -4.48
C VAL A 154 -4.36 -8.16 -5.48
N SER A 155 -4.34 -7.79 -6.75
CA SER A 155 -4.99 -8.53 -7.83
C SER A 155 -4.16 -8.51 -9.11
N GLU A 156 -4.24 -9.57 -9.92
CA GLU A 156 -3.64 -9.58 -11.26
C GLU A 156 -4.62 -8.97 -12.27
N VAL A 157 -4.10 -8.18 -13.20
CA VAL A 157 -4.87 -7.70 -14.33
C VAL A 157 -5.05 -8.86 -15.31
N GLN A 158 -6.24 -9.44 -15.34
CA GLN A 158 -6.58 -10.38 -16.40
C GLN A 158 -6.79 -9.61 -17.71
N LYS A 159 -6.10 -10.02 -18.77
CA LYS A 159 -6.37 -9.56 -20.13
C LYS A 159 -7.66 -10.24 -20.60
N LYS A 160 -8.76 -9.50 -20.73
CA LYS A 160 -9.91 -9.95 -21.53
C LYS A 160 -9.84 -9.28 -22.90
N GLU A 161 -10.08 -10.07 -23.94
CA GLU A 161 -10.45 -9.58 -25.27
C GLU A 161 -11.68 -8.67 -25.08
N ASN A 162 -11.60 -7.43 -25.58
CA ASN A 162 -12.54 -6.31 -25.40
C ASN A 162 -12.23 -5.42 -24.18
N GLU A 163 -11.44 -4.38 -24.46
CA GLU A 163 -11.08 -3.11 -23.80
C GLU A 163 -11.79 -2.66 -22.49
N SER A 164 -11.99 -3.56 -21.52
CA SER A 164 -12.48 -3.22 -20.17
C SER A 164 -11.70 -3.99 -19.12
N PHE A 165 -10.91 -3.28 -18.31
CA PHE A 165 -10.20 -3.84 -17.16
C PHE A 165 -11.19 -4.09 -16.01
N VAL A 166 -11.42 -5.35 -15.63
CA VAL A 166 -12.21 -5.69 -14.45
C VAL A 166 -11.28 -6.06 -13.31
N ILE A 167 -11.23 -5.23 -12.27
CA ILE A 167 -10.62 -5.61 -10.99
C ILE A 167 -11.57 -6.62 -10.34
N LEU A 168 -11.11 -7.85 -10.13
CA LEU A 168 -11.85 -8.85 -9.36
C LEU A 168 -12.17 -8.28 -7.97
N GLY A 169 -13.45 -8.02 -7.70
CA GLY A 169 -13.93 -7.60 -6.38
C GLY A 169 -14.83 -6.37 -6.34
N THR A 170 -14.91 -5.56 -7.40
CA THR A 170 -15.90 -4.47 -7.46
C THR A 170 -16.77 -4.65 -8.69
N LYS A 171 -18.04 -5.02 -8.49
CA LYS A 171 -19.07 -4.70 -9.48
C LYS A 171 -19.15 -3.17 -9.51
N VAL A 172 -18.42 -2.55 -10.43
CA VAL A 172 -18.75 -1.20 -10.86
C VAL A 172 -20.06 -1.36 -11.62
N ASN A 173 -21.18 -1.07 -10.96
CA ASN A 173 -22.42 -0.81 -11.66
C ASN A 173 -22.18 0.44 -12.51
N VAL A 174 -22.01 0.24 -13.81
CA VAL A 174 -22.24 1.31 -14.78
C VAL A 174 -23.74 1.27 -15.03
N GLU A 175 -24.49 2.04 -14.24
CA GLU A 175 -25.84 2.42 -14.65
C GLU A 175 -25.70 3.57 -15.66
N ASN A 176 -26.33 3.38 -16.82
CA ASN A 176 -26.56 4.40 -17.84
C ASN A 176 -27.59 5.41 -17.35
#